data_AF-A0A7J7NU62-F1
#
_entry.id   AF-A0A7J7NU62-F1
#
_cell.length_a   1.000
_cell.length_b   1.000
_cell.length_c   1.000
_cell.angle_alpha   90.00
_cell.angle_beta   90.00
_cell.angle_gamma   90.00
#
_symmetry.space_group_name_H-M   'P 1'
#
loop_
_entity.id
_entity.type
_entity.pdbx_description
1 polymer ?
#
loop_
_entity_poly.entity_id
_entity_poly.type
_entity_poly.pdbx_seq_one_letter_code
_entity_poly.pdbx_strand_id
1 'polypeptide(L)'
;MGNLNFQELGVAAGTPAGTSLIDVHAGGVGVIESVSVSNSIQKENDKEDICHRMVLVCGTSTCHMAVSQNKVFIPGVWGPFWPAMLPEYWLTEGGQSATGALLDYILNNHVATPHLANRAASQSISTFELLDKMLESMMNESKAPFLAILMEDLHSLPNFHGNRSPMADPVSKGVICGLTPYLSEKKLALYTSPQFRVLHMEPGRLWSITIPMGTKESESVLLGAAILGAVSAKKYSGLRDAQGLQIQISRNTQKYSKTLSILAVKHLRPFFMVFFVHWLSLPMIWLCNSNNEVIKFEHIVLNESNMI
;
A
#
# COMPACT_ATOMS: atom_id res chain seq x y z
N MET A 1 34.45 12.32 10.36
CA MET A 1 33.70 13.05 9.35
C MET A 1 34.69 13.52 8.30
N GLY A 2 34.57 13.05 7.05
CA GLY A 2 35.46 13.49 5.98
C GLY A 2 35.24 14.98 5.71
N ASN A 3 36.32 15.71 5.38
CA ASN A 3 36.26 17.10 4.92
C ASN A 3 35.51 17.15 3.59
N LEU A 4 34.18 17.19 3.63
CA LEU A 4 33.36 17.53 2.47
C LEU A 4 33.66 18.98 2.13
N ASN A 5 34.31 19.21 0.98
CA ASN A 5 34.60 20.55 0.52
C ASN A 5 33.29 21.16 -0.01
N PHE A 6 32.80 22.24 0.61
CA PHE A 6 31.59 22.95 0.16
C PHE A 6 31.66 23.37 -1.32
N GLN A 7 32.88 23.54 -1.87
CA GLN A 7 33.12 23.80 -3.28
C GLN A 7 32.73 22.62 -4.19
N GLU A 8 32.91 21.37 -3.76
CA GLU A 8 32.53 20.17 -4.53
C GLU A 8 31.00 20.05 -4.66
N LEU A 9 30.27 20.50 -3.62
CA LEU A 9 28.81 20.51 -3.61
C LEU A 9 28.21 21.78 -4.25
N GLY A 10 29.05 22.77 -4.60
CA GLY A 10 28.60 24.04 -5.16
C GLY A 10 27.75 24.90 -4.21
N VAL A 11 27.90 24.75 -2.89
CA VAL A 11 27.13 25.49 -1.88
C VAL A 11 28.03 26.41 -1.05
N ALA A 12 27.43 27.46 -0.46
CA ALA A 12 28.17 28.38 0.40
C ALA A 12 28.60 27.70 1.72
N ALA A 13 29.82 28.00 2.17
CA ALA A 13 30.30 27.57 3.47
C ALA A 13 29.36 28.04 4.59
N GLY A 14 29.05 27.16 5.53
CA GLY A 14 28.11 27.44 6.62
C GLY A 14 26.63 27.28 6.23
N THR A 15 26.31 26.76 5.04
CA THR A 15 24.94 26.35 4.69
C THR A 15 24.43 25.32 5.71
N PRO A 16 23.30 25.55 6.40
CA PRO A 16 22.76 24.61 7.38
C PRO A 16 22.41 23.25 6.77
N ALA A 17 22.74 22.18 7.47
CA ALA A 17 22.40 20.80 7.09
C ALA A 17 21.35 20.23 8.06
N GLY A 18 20.32 19.58 7.52
CA GLY A 18 19.36 18.82 8.33
C GLY A 18 20.00 17.59 8.98
N THR A 19 19.38 17.06 10.02
CA THR A 19 19.78 15.75 10.55
C THR A 19 19.58 14.68 9.49
N SER A 20 20.48 13.69 9.43
CA SER A 20 20.31 12.56 8.52
C SER A 20 19.08 11.74 8.92
N LEU A 21 18.39 11.19 7.93
CA LEU A 21 17.26 10.27 8.09
C LEU A 21 17.43 9.11 7.10
N ILE A 22 16.88 7.95 7.46
CA ILE A 22 16.76 6.82 6.54
C ILE A 22 15.80 7.22 5.43
N ASP A 23 16.05 6.75 4.21
CA ASP A 23 15.29 7.10 3.00
C ASP A 23 13.78 6.98 3.16
N VAL A 24 13.29 5.85 3.68
CA VAL A 24 11.86 5.62 3.89
C VAL A 24 11.28 6.53 4.96
N HIS A 25 12.01 6.83 6.03
CA HIS A 25 11.56 7.78 7.05
C HIS A 25 11.54 9.21 6.51
N ALA A 26 12.50 9.60 5.66
CA ALA A 26 12.46 10.86 4.93
C ALA A 26 11.24 10.91 4.00
N GLY A 27 10.95 9.84 3.25
CA GLY A 27 9.72 9.71 2.46
C GLY A 27 8.45 9.89 3.33
N GLY A 28 8.44 9.29 4.52
CA GLY A 28 7.40 9.47 5.54
C GLY A 28 7.21 10.92 5.95
N VAL A 29 8.29 11.61 6.30
CA VAL A 29 8.28 13.06 6.60
C VAL A 29 7.75 13.86 5.41
N GLY A 30 8.11 13.50 4.18
CA GLY A 30 7.70 14.20 2.97
C GLY A 30 6.19 14.13 2.67
N VAL A 31 5.44 13.20 3.27
CA VAL A 31 4.05 12.95 2.84
C VAL A 31 3.03 12.74 3.97
N ILE A 32 3.44 12.44 5.21
CA ILE A 32 2.50 12.04 6.27
C ILE A 32 1.50 13.13 6.65
N GLU A 33 1.90 14.39 6.56
CA GLU A 33 1.06 15.56 6.83
C GLU A 33 0.25 16.03 5.61
N SER A 34 0.24 15.26 4.51
CA SER A 34 -0.55 15.59 3.32
C SER A 34 -2.04 15.77 3.66
N VAL A 35 -2.58 16.98 3.44
CA VAL A 35 -3.98 17.30 3.70
C VAL A 35 -4.81 17.17 2.42
N SER A 36 -5.97 16.53 2.53
CA SER A 36 -6.95 16.47 1.45
C SER A 36 -7.70 17.81 1.34
N VAL A 37 -7.71 18.40 0.15
CA VAL A 37 -8.32 19.71 -0.16
C VAL A 37 -9.80 19.79 0.25
N SER A 38 -10.49 18.65 0.40
CA SER A 38 -11.92 18.59 0.76
C SER A 38 -12.22 18.73 2.25
N ASN A 39 -11.22 18.75 3.14
CA ASN A 39 -11.41 18.79 4.60
C ASN A 39 -10.89 20.09 5.24
N SER A 40 -10.87 21.21 4.52
CA SER A 40 -10.48 22.54 5.02
C SER A 40 -11.49 23.17 6.01
N ILE A 41 -12.32 22.36 6.68
CA ILE A 41 -13.18 22.81 7.77
C ILE A 41 -12.46 22.46 9.08
N GLN A 42 -11.99 23.52 9.74
CA GLN A 42 -11.42 23.61 11.09
C GLN A 42 -11.53 22.33 11.94
N LYS A 43 -10.41 21.78 12.41
CA LYS A 43 -10.42 20.73 13.44
C LYS A 43 -9.39 20.99 14.52
N GLU A 44 -9.90 21.10 15.75
CA GLU A 44 -9.16 21.34 16.99
C GLU A 44 -8.28 20.16 17.45
N ASN A 45 -8.06 19.11 16.63
CA ASN A 45 -7.38 17.88 17.08
C ASN A 45 -6.38 17.29 16.06
N ASP A 46 -5.50 18.14 15.50
CA ASP A 46 -4.45 17.78 14.52
C ASP A 46 -3.54 16.61 14.93
N LYS A 47 -3.39 16.35 16.24
CA LYS A 47 -2.50 15.28 16.74
C LYS A 47 -3.07 13.88 16.58
N GLU A 48 -4.39 13.70 16.52
CA GLU A 48 -5.05 12.41 16.38
C GLU A 48 -5.24 12.04 14.89
N ASP A 49 -5.47 13.05 14.04
CA ASP A 49 -5.67 12.87 12.60
C ASP A 49 -4.46 12.23 11.89
N ILE A 50 -3.23 12.48 12.35
CA ILE A 50 -2.02 11.87 11.77
C ILE A 50 -1.89 10.38 12.12
N CYS A 51 -2.40 9.95 13.28
CA CYS A 51 -2.40 8.54 13.71
C CYS A 51 -3.38 7.69 12.88
N HIS A 52 -4.31 8.32 12.18
CA HIS A 52 -5.25 7.66 11.27
C HIS A 52 -4.73 7.54 9.82
N ARG A 53 -3.46 7.90 9.59
CA ARG A 53 -2.81 7.83 8.27
C ARG A 53 -1.76 6.73 8.26
N MET A 54 -1.64 6.08 7.11
CA MET A 54 -0.54 5.17 6.79
C MET A 54 0.20 5.71 5.58
N VAL A 55 1.52 5.77 5.68
CA VAL A 55 2.37 6.15 4.56
C VAL A 55 2.90 4.89 3.88
N LEU A 56 2.78 4.86 2.56
CA LEU A 56 3.39 3.87 1.70
C LEU A 56 4.53 4.53 0.91
N VAL A 57 5.77 4.18 1.24
CA VAL A 57 6.93 4.57 0.42
C VAL A 57 7.23 3.40 -0.52
N CYS A 58 6.84 3.57 -1.78
CA CYS A 58 6.87 2.53 -2.82
C CYS A 58 8.13 2.63 -3.68
N GLY A 59 8.67 1.47 -4.05
CA GLY A 59 9.80 1.33 -4.99
C GLY A 59 9.99 -0.14 -5.34
N THR A 60 11.25 -0.60 -5.40
CA THR A 60 11.61 -2.03 -5.54
C THR A 60 10.91 -2.89 -4.48
N SER A 61 10.86 -2.38 -3.25
CA SER A 61 10.08 -2.84 -2.11
C SER A 61 9.16 -1.72 -1.63
N THR A 62 8.19 -2.02 -0.75
CA THR A 62 7.32 -0.99 -0.16
C THR A 62 7.36 -1.02 1.36
N CYS A 63 7.61 0.13 1.98
CA CYS A 63 7.55 0.32 3.42
C CYS A 63 6.22 0.96 3.82
N HIS A 64 5.63 0.43 4.89
CA HIS A 64 4.33 0.84 5.45
C HIS A 64 4.60 1.45 6.80
N MET A 65 4.37 2.75 6.95
CA MET A 65 4.65 3.46 8.18
C MET A 65 3.39 4.07 8.75
N ALA A 66 3.21 3.87 10.04
CA ALA A 66 2.17 4.53 10.82
C ALA A 66 2.78 5.06 12.11
N VAL A 67 2.19 6.13 12.65
CA VAL A 67 2.64 6.76 13.88
C VAL A 67 1.56 6.67 14.95
N SER A 68 1.98 6.61 16.21
CA SER A 68 1.08 6.58 17.37
C SER A 68 1.66 7.39 18.52
N GLN A 69 0.81 8.01 19.31
CA GLN A 69 1.22 8.63 20.59
C GLN A 69 1.55 7.58 21.65
N ASN A 70 0.99 6.38 21.51
CA ASN A 70 1.19 5.28 22.44
C ASN A 70 2.16 4.24 21.87
N LYS A 71 2.90 3.58 22.76
CA LYS A 71 3.81 2.48 22.42
C LYS A 71 2.99 1.23 22.05
N VAL A 72 2.98 0.83 20.79
CA VAL A 72 2.24 -0.34 20.28
C VAL A 72 3.18 -1.38 19.68
N PHE A 73 3.18 -2.60 20.21
CA PHE A 73 3.91 -3.74 19.65
C PHE A 73 2.97 -4.59 18.79
N ILE A 74 3.39 -4.90 17.57
CA ILE A 74 2.61 -5.67 16.60
C ILE A 74 3.49 -6.82 16.10
N PRO A 75 3.07 -8.09 16.26
CA PRO A 75 3.82 -9.24 15.75
C PRO A 75 4.14 -9.11 14.26
N GLY A 76 5.41 -9.35 13.90
CA GLY A 76 5.92 -9.29 12.53
C GLY A 76 5.93 -7.90 11.87
N VAL A 77 5.79 -6.84 12.67
CA VAL A 77 5.97 -5.43 12.26
C VAL A 77 7.06 -4.83 13.14
N TRP A 78 7.96 -4.04 12.54
CA TRP A 78 9.07 -3.42 13.27
C TRP A 78 8.60 -2.22 14.11
N GLY A 79 9.36 -1.94 15.17
CA GLY A 79 9.06 -0.91 16.15
C GLY A 79 8.38 -1.46 17.41
N PRO A 80 7.78 -0.60 18.23
CA PRO A 80 7.63 0.85 18.04
C PRO A 80 8.93 1.62 18.34
N PHE A 81 9.32 2.54 17.46
CA PHE A 81 10.55 3.35 17.58
C PHE A 81 10.23 4.81 17.97
N TRP A 82 10.79 5.29 19.08
CA TRP A 82 10.63 6.67 19.56
C TRP A 82 11.93 7.47 19.47
N PRO A 83 11.91 8.72 18.98
CA PRO A 83 10.99 9.34 18.02
C PRO A 83 11.61 9.27 16.61
N ALA A 84 11.50 8.13 15.94
CA ALA A 84 12.35 7.81 14.78
C ALA A 84 12.05 8.62 13.51
N MET A 85 10.81 9.07 13.31
CA MET A 85 10.40 9.79 12.09
C MET A 85 9.76 11.15 12.40
N LEU A 86 8.86 11.22 13.38
CA LEU A 86 8.22 12.47 13.80
C LEU A 86 8.47 12.72 15.29
N PRO A 87 8.74 13.97 15.71
CA PRO A 87 8.81 14.34 17.11
C PRO A 87 7.48 14.04 17.82
N GLU A 88 7.56 13.54 19.06
CA GLU A 88 6.39 13.17 19.90
C GLU A 88 5.58 11.94 19.44
N TYR A 89 6.08 11.14 18.49
CA TYR A 89 5.39 9.94 18.04
C TYR A 89 6.28 8.69 18.06
N TRP A 90 5.66 7.55 18.36
CA TRP A 90 6.20 6.22 18.09
C TRP A 90 5.95 5.85 16.63
N LEU A 91 6.98 5.36 15.94
CA LEU A 91 6.89 4.83 14.59
C LEU A 91 6.72 3.30 14.63
N THR A 92 5.74 2.78 13.90
CA THR A 92 5.66 1.36 13.53
C THR A 92 5.89 1.22 12.04
N GLU A 93 6.72 0.25 11.66
CA GLU A 93 7.19 0.05 10.29
C GLU A 93 6.96 -1.40 9.83
N GLY A 94 6.06 -1.58 8.88
CA GLY A 94 5.88 -2.83 8.15
C GLY A 94 6.51 -2.73 6.76
N GLY A 95 6.57 -3.85 6.05
CA GLY A 95 6.99 -3.80 4.65
C GLY A 95 6.64 -5.02 3.83
N GLN A 96 6.75 -4.85 2.52
CA GLN A 96 6.83 -5.94 1.55
C GLN A 96 8.19 -5.94 0.90
N SER A 97 8.81 -7.11 0.90
CA SER A 97 10.16 -7.29 0.38
C SER A 97 10.25 -7.12 -1.15
N ALA A 98 9.18 -7.40 -1.89
CA ALA A 98 9.15 -7.24 -3.34
C ALA A 98 7.79 -6.70 -3.79
N THR A 99 7.78 -5.48 -4.34
CA THR A 99 6.59 -4.85 -4.92
C THR A 99 6.89 -4.43 -6.35
N GLY A 100 7.69 -3.38 -6.56
CA GLY A 100 8.23 -3.02 -7.88
C GLY A 100 9.08 -4.15 -8.45
N ALA A 101 9.94 -4.76 -7.64
CA ALA A 101 10.77 -5.90 -8.08
C ALA A 101 9.94 -7.10 -8.57
N LEU A 102 8.78 -7.35 -7.95
CA LEU A 102 7.90 -8.45 -8.37
C LEU A 102 7.25 -8.12 -9.72
N LEU A 103 6.84 -6.87 -9.92
CA LEU A 103 6.31 -6.42 -11.20
C LEU A 103 7.36 -6.52 -12.31
N ASP A 104 8.57 -6.02 -12.05
CA ASP A 104 9.68 -6.11 -12.99
C ASP A 104 10.02 -7.58 -13.29
N TYR A 105 10.01 -8.44 -12.28
CA TYR A 105 10.23 -9.87 -12.46
C TYR A 105 9.16 -10.49 -13.36
N ILE A 106 7.88 -10.27 -13.09
CA ILE A 106 6.78 -10.81 -13.91
C ILE A 106 6.87 -10.28 -15.34
N LEU A 107 7.08 -8.98 -15.49
CA LEU A 107 7.15 -8.33 -16.78
C LEU A 107 8.35 -8.85 -17.58
N ASN A 108 9.56 -8.81 -17.03
CA ASN A 108 10.77 -9.18 -17.77
C ASN A 108 10.83 -10.68 -18.12
N ASN A 109 10.12 -11.54 -17.40
CA ASN A 109 10.11 -12.98 -17.66
C ASN A 109 8.92 -13.46 -18.51
N HIS A 110 8.02 -12.57 -18.92
CA HIS A 110 6.89 -12.95 -19.76
C HIS A 110 7.24 -12.89 -21.25
N VAL A 111 6.88 -13.93 -22.01
CA VAL A 111 7.22 -14.07 -23.44
C VAL A 111 6.70 -12.94 -24.33
N ALA A 112 5.60 -12.29 -23.93
CA ALA A 112 5.00 -11.20 -24.69
C ALA A 112 5.70 -9.84 -24.51
N THR A 113 6.62 -9.73 -23.56
CA THR A 113 7.21 -8.44 -23.14
C THR A 113 8.00 -7.74 -24.24
N PRO A 114 8.84 -8.40 -25.06
CA PRO A 114 9.53 -7.72 -26.16
C PRO A 114 8.57 -7.09 -27.18
N HIS A 115 7.47 -7.77 -27.50
CA HIS A 115 6.46 -7.26 -28.42
C HIS A 115 5.71 -6.06 -27.82
N LEU A 116 5.30 -6.16 -26.56
CA LEU A 116 4.65 -5.07 -25.84
C LEU A 116 5.56 -3.84 -25.69
N ALA A 117 6.85 -4.04 -25.42
CA ALA A 117 7.82 -2.96 -25.33
C ALA A 117 7.97 -2.22 -26.67
N ASN A 118 8.08 -2.96 -27.78
CA ASN A 118 8.13 -2.36 -29.13
C ASN A 118 6.84 -1.59 -29.45
N ARG A 119 5.67 -2.15 -29.11
CA ARG A 119 4.38 -1.50 -29.30
C ARG A 119 4.26 -0.23 -28.45
N ALA A 120 4.67 -0.27 -27.19
CA ALA A 120 4.66 0.89 -26.30
C ALA A 120 5.60 1.99 -26.83
N ALA A 121 6.81 1.63 -27.26
CA ALA A 121 7.77 2.54 -27.87
C ALA A 121 7.23 3.19 -29.15
N SER A 122 6.53 2.44 -30.01
CA SER A 122 5.90 2.98 -31.23
C SER A 122 4.81 4.01 -30.94
N GLN A 123 4.26 4.00 -29.73
CA GLN A 123 3.23 4.94 -29.26
C GLN A 123 3.81 6.02 -28.34
N SER A 124 5.13 6.03 -28.11
CA SER A 124 5.81 6.92 -27.17
C SER A 124 5.22 6.88 -25.74
N ILE A 125 4.80 5.68 -25.29
CA ILE A 125 4.28 5.44 -23.94
C ILE A 125 5.10 4.37 -23.22
N SER A 126 4.95 4.30 -21.90
CA SER A 126 5.55 3.23 -21.12
C SER A 126 4.83 1.89 -21.33
N THR A 127 5.54 0.77 -21.12
CA THR A 127 4.92 -0.57 -21.17
C THR A 127 3.80 -0.70 -20.14
N PHE A 128 3.95 -0.12 -18.95
CA PHE A 128 2.89 -0.13 -17.93
C PHE A 128 1.66 0.67 -18.38
N GLU A 129 1.83 1.82 -19.01
CA GLU A 129 0.70 2.59 -19.55
C GLU A 129 -0.03 1.83 -20.66
N LEU A 130 0.70 1.11 -21.52
CA LEU A 130 0.08 0.23 -22.51
C LEU A 130 -0.74 -0.89 -21.84
N LEU A 131 -0.20 -1.53 -20.80
CA LEU A 131 -0.89 -2.58 -20.04
C LEU A 131 -2.14 -2.04 -19.32
N ASP A 132 -2.08 -0.84 -18.76
CA ASP A 132 -3.23 -0.18 -18.13
C ASP A 132 -4.34 0.10 -19.16
N LYS A 133 -3.99 0.61 -20.35
CA LYS A 133 -4.93 0.78 -21.47
C LYS A 133 -5.56 -0.55 -21.91
N MET A 134 -4.79 -1.64 -21.87
CA MET A 134 -5.30 -2.97 -22.17
C MET A 134 -6.30 -3.46 -21.13
N LEU A 135 -6.04 -3.21 -19.83
CA LEU A 135 -6.99 -3.51 -18.76
C LEU A 135 -8.30 -2.73 -18.93
N GLU A 136 -8.23 -1.45 -19.26
CA GLU A 136 -9.41 -0.62 -19.55
C GLU A 136 -10.22 -1.18 -20.73
N SER A 137 -9.56 -1.59 -21.82
CA SER A 137 -10.22 -2.24 -22.97
C SER A 137 -10.92 -3.54 -22.54
N MET A 138 -10.24 -4.37 -21.76
CA MET A 138 -10.81 -5.64 -21.26
C MET A 138 -12.02 -5.41 -20.35
N MET A 139 -11.99 -4.38 -19.50
CA MET A 139 -13.13 -4.00 -18.68
C MET A 139 -14.32 -3.58 -19.54
N ASN A 140 -14.08 -2.76 -20.57
CA ASN A 140 -15.13 -2.30 -21.48
C ASN A 140 -15.73 -3.46 -22.31
N GLU A 141 -14.90 -4.35 -22.86
CA GLU A 141 -15.31 -5.52 -23.63
C GLU A 141 -16.21 -6.47 -22.82
N SER A 142 -15.85 -6.72 -21.56
CA SER A 142 -16.58 -7.59 -20.64
C SER A 142 -17.73 -6.91 -19.90
N LYS A 143 -17.90 -5.59 -20.08
CA LYS A 143 -18.81 -4.74 -19.30
C LYS A 143 -18.58 -4.90 -17.79
N ALA A 144 -17.33 -5.12 -17.38
CA ALA A 144 -16.97 -5.30 -15.99
C ALA A 144 -17.12 -3.97 -15.23
N PRO A 145 -17.90 -3.92 -14.13
CA PRO A 145 -18.12 -2.69 -13.37
C PRO A 145 -16.86 -2.20 -12.64
N PHE A 146 -15.87 -3.08 -12.43
CA PHE A 146 -14.58 -2.76 -11.81
C PHE A 146 -13.53 -3.83 -12.18
N LEU A 147 -12.25 -3.45 -12.07
CA LEU A 147 -11.10 -4.25 -12.51
C LEU A 147 -11.00 -5.64 -11.86
N ALA A 148 -11.35 -5.77 -10.58
CA ALA A 148 -11.25 -7.05 -9.86
C ALA A 148 -12.11 -8.18 -10.47
N ILE A 149 -13.19 -7.86 -11.20
CA ILE A 149 -14.00 -8.88 -11.90
C ILE A 149 -13.19 -9.60 -12.99
N LEU A 150 -12.23 -8.91 -13.63
CA LEU A 150 -11.38 -9.55 -14.66
C LEU A 150 -10.45 -10.64 -14.09
N MET A 151 -10.36 -10.74 -12.76
CA MET A 151 -9.43 -11.60 -12.05
C MET A 151 -10.13 -12.57 -11.10
N GLU A 152 -11.42 -12.82 -11.29
CA GLU A 152 -12.22 -13.67 -10.41
C GLU A 152 -11.60 -15.06 -10.19
N ASP A 153 -11.04 -15.66 -11.25
CA ASP A 153 -10.40 -16.97 -11.20
C ASP A 153 -8.86 -16.90 -11.09
N LEU A 154 -8.28 -15.71 -10.86
CA LEU A 154 -6.83 -15.49 -10.83
C LEU A 154 -6.39 -14.93 -9.48
N HIS A 155 -5.58 -15.69 -8.76
CA HIS A 155 -5.16 -15.35 -7.40
C HIS A 155 -3.64 -15.39 -7.25
N SER A 156 -3.11 -14.54 -6.38
CA SER A 156 -1.68 -14.44 -6.11
C SER A 156 -1.41 -14.35 -4.61
N LEU A 157 -0.48 -15.19 -4.12
CA LEU A 157 0.21 -14.99 -2.86
C LEU A 157 1.54 -14.28 -3.18
N PRO A 158 1.73 -13.00 -2.82
CA PRO A 158 2.85 -12.20 -3.32
C PRO A 158 4.18 -12.41 -2.57
N ASN A 159 4.33 -13.49 -1.81
CA ASN A 159 5.54 -13.78 -1.01
C ASN A 159 6.72 -14.31 -1.86
N PHE A 160 6.98 -13.73 -3.03
CA PHE A 160 8.05 -14.16 -3.95
C PHE A 160 9.47 -13.93 -3.39
N HIS A 161 9.59 -13.05 -2.40
CA HIS A 161 10.82 -12.79 -1.65
C HIS A 161 10.57 -12.87 -0.13
N GLY A 162 9.82 -13.88 0.28
CA GLY A 162 9.36 -14.03 1.66
C GLY A 162 8.29 -13.01 2.04
N ASN A 163 7.91 -13.03 3.31
CA ASN A 163 6.95 -12.12 3.92
C ASN A 163 7.63 -11.38 5.07
N ARG A 164 7.96 -10.10 4.87
CA ARG A 164 8.50 -9.26 5.94
C ARG A 164 7.44 -8.97 7.00
N SER A 165 6.25 -8.53 6.56
CA SER A 165 5.14 -8.22 7.46
C SER A 165 3.79 -8.66 6.87
N PRO A 166 2.84 -9.11 7.71
CA PRO A 166 2.95 -9.28 9.15
C PRO A 166 3.45 -10.68 9.58
N MET A 167 3.71 -11.59 8.64
CA MET A 167 4.06 -12.98 9.00
C MET A 167 5.50 -13.11 9.51
N ALA A 168 6.39 -12.19 9.13
CA ALA A 168 7.83 -12.26 9.43
C ALA A 168 8.43 -13.63 9.09
N ASP A 169 8.04 -14.16 7.94
CA ASP A 169 8.50 -15.43 7.39
C ASP A 169 9.33 -15.20 6.13
N PRO A 170 10.68 -15.17 6.24
CA PRO A 170 11.56 -14.92 5.11
C PRO A 170 11.63 -16.11 4.13
N VAL A 171 11.17 -17.30 4.50
CA VAL A 171 11.24 -18.49 3.63
C VAL A 171 9.96 -18.76 2.86
N SER A 172 8.85 -18.08 3.22
CA SER A 172 7.59 -18.14 2.48
C SER A 172 7.78 -17.90 0.97
N LYS A 173 6.94 -18.54 0.17
CA LYS A 173 7.02 -18.55 -1.29
C LYS A 173 5.76 -17.98 -1.91
N GLY A 174 5.94 -17.38 -3.08
CA GLY A 174 4.84 -16.87 -3.88
C GLY A 174 4.07 -18.00 -4.56
N VAL A 175 2.79 -17.77 -4.81
CA VAL A 175 1.90 -18.70 -5.53
C VAL A 175 1.07 -17.90 -6.52
N ILE A 176 0.90 -18.40 -7.73
CA ILE A 176 -0.10 -17.90 -8.68
C ILE A 176 -1.03 -19.06 -9.01
N CYS A 177 -2.31 -18.86 -8.75
CA CYS A 177 -3.38 -19.84 -9.01
C CYS A 177 -4.33 -19.29 -10.08
N GLY A 178 -4.91 -20.18 -10.90
CA GLY A 178 -5.78 -19.77 -12.02
C GLY A 178 -5.10 -19.74 -13.39
N LEU A 179 -3.94 -20.38 -13.53
CA LEU A 179 -3.20 -20.42 -14.78
C LEU A 179 -3.90 -21.32 -15.81
N THR A 180 -4.08 -20.79 -17.02
CA THR A 180 -4.50 -21.57 -18.20
C THR A 180 -3.34 -21.63 -19.23
N PRO A 181 -3.29 -22.62 -20.14
CA PRO A 181 -2.15 -22.79 -21.05
C PRO A 181 -1.98 -21.65 -22.07
N TYR A 182 -2.98 -20.81 -22.25
CA TYR A 182 -2.92 -19.66 -23.16
C TYR A 182 -2.08 -18.53 -22.57
N LEU A 183 -0.89 -18.31 -23.09
CA LEU A 183 -0.08 -17.12 -22.80
C LEU A 183 -0.57 -15.98 -23.71
N SER A 184 -1.00 -14.87 -23.12
CA SER A 184 -1.49 -13.72 -23.87
C SER A 184 -1.06 -12.41 -23.22
N GLU A 185 -0.94 -11.35 -24.02
CA GLU A 185 -0.71 -10.00 -23.52
C GLU A 185 -1.79 -9.58 -22.50
N LYS A 186 -3.04 -10.03 -22.70
CA LYS A 186 -4.16 -9.78 -21.78
C LYS A 186 -3.89 -10.35 -20.38
N LYS A 187 -3.30 -11.56 -20.29
CA LYS A 187 -2.94 -12.12 -18.98
C LYS A 187 -1.79 -11.40 -18.30
N LEU A 188 -0.79 -11.01 -19.06
CA LEU A 188 0.30 -10.19 -18.52
C LEU A 188 -0.25 -8.88 -17.95
N ALA A 189 -1.19 -8.24 -18.64
CA ALA A 189 -1.88 -7.06 -18.14
C ALA A 189 -2.56 -7.34 -16.77
N LEU A 190 -3.25 -8.48 -16.63
CA LEU A 190 -3.85 -8.89 -15.35
C LEU A 190 -2.81 -9.11 -14.24
N TYR A 191 -1.67 -9.76 -14.51
CA TYR A 191 -0.59 -9.95 -13.53
C TYR A 191 0.07 -8.65 -13.11
N THR A 192 0.02 -7.63 -13.96
CA THR A 192 0.54 -6.30 -13.62
C THR A 192 -0.53 -5.38 -13.04
N SER A 193 -1.78 -5.80 -12.85
CA SER A 193 -2.84 -4.92 -12.35
C SER A 193 -2.65 -4.53 -10.88
N PRO A 194 -3.17 -3.38 -10.43
CA PRO A 194 -3.16 -3.01 -9.01
C PRO A 194 -3.75 -4.07 -8.09
N GLN A 195 -4.79 -4.80 -8.50
CA GLN A 195 -5.40 -5.86 -7.67
C GLN A 195 -4.49 -7.08 -7.55
N PHE A 196 -3.69 -7.40 -8.58
CA PHE A 196 -2.63 -8.40 -8.46
C PHE A 196 -1.48 -7.92 -7.57
N ARG A 197 -1.26 -6.59 -7.53
CA ARG A 197 -0.27 -5.92 -6.67
C ARG A 197 -0.72 -5.85 -5.20
N VAL A 198 -2.04 -5.83 -4.93
CA VAL A 198 -2.59 -5.76 -3.56
C VAL A 198 -2.39 -7.10 -2.86
N LEU A 199 -1.22 -7.22 -2.25
CA LEU A 199 -1.00 -7.40 -0.82
C LEU A 199 -2.18 -8.07 -0.11
N HIS A 200 -1.97 -9.33 0.30
CA HIS A 200 -2.79 -10.00 1.29
C HIS A 200 -3.07 -9.06 2.48
N MET A 201 -4.22 -8.39 2.48
CA MET A 201 -4.99 -8.15 3.68
C MET A 201 -6.02 -9.27 3.70
N GLU A 202 -6.08 -10.01 4.80
CA GLU A 202 -6.94 -11.18 4.89
C GLU A 202 -8.36 -10.94 4.33
N PRO A 203 -9.00 -11.95 3.71
CA PRO A 203 -10.32 -11.83 3.09
C PRO A 203 -11.48 -11.36 4.00
N GLY A 204 -11.24 -11.09 5.29
CA GLY A 204 -12.26 -10.62 6.24
C GLY A 204 -12.14 -9.16 6.69
N ARG A 205 -11.07 -8.44 6.33
CA ARG A 205 -10.83 -7.07 6.85
C ARG A 205 -10.15 -6.14 5.83
N LEU A 206 -10.64 -6.11 4.59
CA LEU A 206 -10.35 -4.97 3.73
C LEU A 206 -11.15 -3.76 4.22
N TRP A 207 -10.50 -2.94 5.04
CA TRP A 207 -10.99 -1.63 5.39
C TRP A 207 -11.20 -0.80 4.12
N SER A 208 -12.27 -0.02 4.08
CA SER A 208 -12.48 1.03 3.09
C SER A 208 -11.46 2.16 3.34
N ILE A 209 -10.18 1.92 3.04
CA ILE A 209 -9.12 2.92 3.12
C ILE A 209 -9.18 3.72 1.83
N THR A 210 -9.44 5.01 1.96
CA THR A 210 -9.17 5.95 0.86
C THR A 210 -7.66 6.02 0.74
N ILE A 211 -7.11 5.56 -0.37
CA ILE A 211 -5.70 5.76 -0.72
C ILE A 211 -5.64 7.10 -1.48
N PRO A 212 -5.22 8.21 -0.86
CA PRO A 212 -4.84 9.39 -1.64
C PRO A 212 -3.69 8.98 -2.56
N MET A 213 -3.93 9.00 -3.86
CA MET A 213 -2.93 8.60 -4.85
C MET A 213 -1.98 9.78 -5.04
N GLY A 214 -0.87 9.75 -4.32
CA GLY A 214 0.27 10.60 -4.57
C GLY A 214 0.16 12.01 -4.00
N THR A 215 1.26 12.46 -3.42
CA THR A 215 1.56 13.87 -3.30
C THR A 215 1.75 14.48 -4.68
N LYS A 216 1.64 15.81 -4.78
CA LYS A 216 1.98 16.55 -6.00
C LYS A 216 3.44 16.31 -6.42
N GLU A 217 4.31 16.13 -5.44
CA GLU A 217 5.69 15.72 -5.64
C GLU A 217 5.80 14.20 -5.66
N SER A 218 6.38 13.63 -6.72
CA SER A 218 6.64 12.20 -6.83
C SER A 218 7.83 11.75 -5.97
N GLU A 219 8.78 12.66 -5.71
CA GLU A 219 10.03 12.40 -5.00
C GLU A 219 9.90 12.65 -3.49
N SER A 220 9.07 11.83 -2.82
CA SER A 220 8.77 11.96 -1.38
C SER A 220 10.02 12.01 -0.49
N VAL A 221 11.05 11.21 -0.80
CA VAL A 221 12.30 11.13 -0.04
C VAL A 221 13.08 12.44 -0.12
N LEU A 222 13.21 13.01 -1.32
CA LEU A 222 13.89 14.28 -1.54
C LEU A 222 13.12 15.44 -0.89
N LEU A 223 11.79 15.40 -0.95
CA LEU A 223 10.93 16.38 -0.27
C LEU A 223 11.14 16.33 1.26
N GLY A 224 11.15 15.14 1.85
CA GLY A 224 11.45 14.98 3.28
C GLY A 224 12.82 15.51 3.68
N ALA A 225 13.85 15.23 2.88
CA ALA A 225 15.19 15.77 3.10
C ALA A 225 15.22 17.31 3.01
N ALA A 226 14.53 17.89 2.04
CA ALA A 226 14.42 19.33 1.86
C ALA A 226 13.69 20.01 3.03
N ILE A 227 12.62 19.39 3.55
CA ILE A 227 11.90 19.84 4.74
C ILE A 227 12.85 19.94 5.94
N LEU A 228 13.66 18.91 6.20
CA LEU A 228 14.64 18.91 7.29
C LEU A 228 15.71 19.98 7.11
N GLY A 229 16.18 20.18 5.88
CA GLY A 229 17.11 21.26 5.54
C GLY A 229 16.52 22.63 5.83
N ALA A 230 15.24 22.85 5.51
CA ALA A 230 14.55 24.11 5.77
C ALA A 230 14.34 24.39 7.27
N VAL A 231 14.01 23.35 8.05
CA VAL A 231 13.93 23.43 9.52
C VAL A 231 15.31 23.76 10.12
N SER A 232 16.37 23.09 9.66
CA SER A 232 17.75 23.36 10.12
C SER A 232 18.22 24.78 9.76
N ALA A 233 17.77 25.29 8.62
CA ALA A 233 17.99 26.68 8.21
C ALA A 233 17.13 27.70 8.98
N LYS A 234 16.35 27.27 9.98
CA LYS A 234 15.43 28.09 10.78
C LYS A 234 14.41 28.87 9.95
N LYS A 235 14.09 28.38 8.74
CA LYS A 235 13.01 28.95 7.92
C LYS A 235 11.63 28.61 8.50
N TYR A 236 11.56 27.54 9.28
CA TYR A 236 10.37 27.07 9.99
C TYR A 236 10.73 26.76 11.44
N SER A 237 9.78 26.97 12.35
CA SER A 237 9.95 26.71 13.80
C SER A 237 10.03 25.22 14.14
N GLY A 238 9.42 24.36 13.32
CA GLY A 238 9.44 22.93 13.51
C GLY A 238 9.07 22.14 12.27
N LEU A 239 9.10 20.82 12.41
CA LEU A 239 8.86 19.88 11.30
C LEU A 239 7.44 20.03 10.72
N ARG A 240 6.43 20.12 11.60
CA ARG A 240 5.02 20.26 11.19
C ARG A 240 4.76 21.53 10.41
N ASP A 241 5.35 22.65 10.84
CA ASP A 241 5.20 23.95 10.16
C ASP A 241 5.79 23.91 8.74
N ALA A 242 6.94 23.24 8.58
CA ALA A 242 7.57 23.07 7.27
C ALA A 242 6.75 22.14 6.35
N GLN A 243 6.19 21.07 6.90
CA GLN A 243 5.36 20.11 6.16
C GLN A 243 4.05 20.73 5.63
N GLY A 244 3.33 21.48 6.46
CA GLY A 244 2.02 22.06 6.10
C GLY A 244 2.08 23.05 4.93
N LEU A 245 3.23 23.67 4.67
CA LEU A 245 3.42 24.65 3.59
C LEU A 245 4.03 24.05 2.31
N GLN A 246 4.70 22.90 2.40
CA GLN A 246 5.41 22.28 1.27
C GLN A 246 4.66 21.09 0.67
N ILE A 247 3.70 20.50 1.38
CA ILE A 247 3.02 19.28 0.95
C ILE A 247 1.62 19.61 0.41
N GLN A 248 1.36 19.28 -0.86
CA GLN A 248 0.03 19.36 -1.48
C GLN A 248 -0.37 18.00 -2.05
N ILE A 249 -1.62 17.57 -1.82
CA ILE A 249 -2.19 16.39 -2.48
C ILE A 249 -2.63 16.78 -3.90
N SER A 250 -2.19 16.01 -4.90
CA SER A 250 -2.54 16.26 -6.31
C SER A 250 -3.79 15.52 -6.76
N ARG A 251 -4.08 14.32 -6.21
CA ARG A 251 -5.23 13.49 -6.61
C ARG A 251 -5.82 12.71 -5.43
N ASN A 252 -7.10 12.95 -5.14
CA ASN A 252 -7.92 12.01 -4.37
C ASN A 252 -8.47 10.95 -5.34
N THR A 253 -8.29 9.66 -5.04
CA THR A 253 -9.10 8.62 -5.69
C THR A 253 -10.32 8.26 -4.86
N GLN A 254 -11.36 7.84 -5.57
CA GLN A 254 -12.67 7.50 -5.02
C GLN A 254 -12.57 6.22 -4.17
N LYS A 255 -13.33 6.14 -3.07
CA LYS A 255 -13.41 4.97 -2.19
C LYS A 255 -13.65 3.69 -3.01
N TYR A 256 -12.78 2.68 -2.88
CA TYR A 256 -13.00 1.30 -3.34
C TYR A 256 -14.04 0.57 -2.45
N SER A 257 -15.22 1.18 -2.22
CA SER A 257 -16.22 0.66 -1.28
C SER A 257 -17.13 -0.42 -1.89
N LYS A 258 -17.37 -0.40 -3.21
CA LYS A 258 -18.29 -1.36 -3.87
C LYS A 258 -17.60 -2.60 -4.45
N THR A 259 -16.27 -2.61 -4.50
CA THR A 259 -15.47 -3.62 -5.21
C THR A 259 -15.48 -5.00 -4.52
N LEU A 260 -15.69 -5.06 -3.20
CA LEU A 260 -15.47 -6.28 -2.41
C LEU A 260 -16.73 -6.94 -1.87
N SER A 261 -17.82 -6.19 -1.69
CA SER A 261 -19.10 -6.73 -1.20
C SER A 261 -19.70 -7.77 -2.14
N ILE A 262 -19.36 -7.72 -3.44
CA ILE A 262 -19.89 -8.63 -4.47
C ILE A 262 -19.06 -9.92 -4.54
N LEU A 263 -17.72 -9.83 -4.36
CA LEU A 263 -16.83 -11.00 -4.41
C LEU A 263 -17.04 -11.92 -3.20
N ALA A 264 -17.24 -11.35 -2.01
CA ALA A 264 -17.46 -12.12 -0.78
C ALA A 264 -18.83 -12.83 -0.73
N VAL A 265 -19.84 -12.32 -1.44
CA VAL A 265 -21.24 -12.78 -1.31
C VAL A 265 -21.64 -13.81 -2.37
N LYS A 266 -21.01 -13.84 -3.56
CA LYS A 266 -21.49 -14.69 -4.67
C LYS A 266 -20.81 -16.06 -4.85
N HIS A 267 -19.59 -16.28 -4.37
CA HIS A 267 -18.77 -17.43 -4.85
C HIS A 267 -18.11 -18.32 -3.79
N LEU A 268 -18.59 -18.34 -2.55
CA LEU A 268 -18.29 -19.44 -1.61
C LEU A 268 -19.02 -20.73 -2.06
N ARG A 269 -18.51 -21.37 -3.12
CA ARG A 269 -18.90 -22.74 -3.51
C ARG A 269 -18.19 -23.75 -2.57
N PRO A 270 -18.84 -24.87 -2.19
CA PRO A 270 -18.43 -25.73 -1.08
C PRO A 270 -17.12 -26.51 -1.27
N PHE A 271 -16.45 -26.42 -2.42
CA PHE A 271 -15.23 -27.20 -2.68
C PHE A 271 -13.95 -26.65 -2.01
N PHE A 272 -13.93 -25.39 -1.55
CA PHE A 272 -12.78 -24.80 -0.87
C PHE A 272 -12.78 -24.97 0.66
N MET A 273 -13.78 -25.66 1.22
CA MET A 273 -13.94 -25.82 2.67
C MET A 273 -12.98 -26.84 3.31
N VAL A 274 -12.24 -27.63 2.52
CA VAL A 274 -11.36 -28.69 3.06
C VAL A 274 -10.00 -28.16 3.56
N PHE A 275 -9.52 -27.00 3.08
CA PHE A 275 -8.26 -26.42 3.54
C PHE A 275 -8.40 -25.43 4.72
N PHE A 276 -9.63 -25.08 5.11
CA PHE A 276 -9.89 -24.01 6.09
C PHE A 276 -10.14 -24.49 7.54
N VAL A 277 -10.20 -25.81 7.78
CA VAL A 277 -10.68 -26.36 9.08
C VAL A 277 -9.66 -26.28 10.22
N HIS A 278 -8.39 -25.94 9.99
CA HIS A 278 -7.38 -25.93 11.06
C HIS A 278 -7.02 -24.57 11.66
N TRP A 279 -7.75 -23.49 11.32
CA TRP A 279 -7.37 -22.10 11.69
C TRP A 279 -8.47 -21.28 12.37
N LEU A 280 -9.46 -21.93 12.99
CA LEU A 280 -10.46 -21.23 13.82
C LEU A 280 -10.27 -21.55 15.31
N SER A 281 -9.32 -20.87 15.93
CA SER A 281 -9.34 -20.58 17.36
C SER A 281 -9.81 -19.14 17.55
N LEU A 282 -11.13 -18.96 17.69
CA LEU A 282 -11.90 -17.73 17.95
C LEU A 282 -11.35 -16.90 19.14
N PRO A 283 -11.66 -15.58 19.30
CA PRO A 283 -12.98 -14.93 19.08
C PRO A 283 -12.91 -13.61 18.26
N MET A 284 -13.94 -12.96 17.74
CA MET A 284 -15.39 -12.87 17.94
C MET A 284 -15.94 -12.23 16.64
N ILE A 285 -17.02 -12.73 16.04
CA ILE A 285 -17.57 -12.20 14.78
C ILE A 285 -18.57 -11.08 15.08
N TRP A 286 -18.34 -9.89 14.52
CA TRP A 286 -19.30 -8.78 14.53
C TRP A 286 -19.77 -8.54 13.09
N LEU A 287 -21.07 -8.61 12.85
CA LEU A 287 -21.68 -8.25 11.57
C LEU A 287 -22.62 -7.06 11.81
N CYS A 288 -22.40 -5.97 11.06
CA CYS A 288 -23.32 -4.82 10.99
C CYS A 288 -24.37 -5.07 9.91
N ASN A 289 -25.63 -4.80 10.20
CA ASN A 289 -26.69 -4.74 9.18
C ASN A 289 -26.58 -3.42 8.38
N SER A 290 -27.26 -3.31 7.23
CA SER A 290 -27.29 -2.18 6.29
C SER A 290 -27.67 -0.82 6.90
N ASN A 291 -28.06 -0.78 8.18
CA ASN A 291 -28.38 0.44 8.93
C ASN A 291 -27.30 0.81 9.98
N ASN A 292 -26.13 0.15 9.98
CA ASN A 292 -25.03 0.39 10.93
C ASN A 292 -25.33 0.14 12.42
N GLU A 293 -26.42 -0.54 12.75
CA GLU A 293 -26.64 -1.04 14.12
C GLU A 293 -25.89 -2.36 14.34
N VAL A 294 -25.13 -2.41 15.45
CA VAL A 294 -24.36 -3.57 15.88
C VAL A 294 -25.31 -4.53 16.62
N ILE A 295 -25.66 -5.65 16.00
CA ILE A 295 -26.46 -6.70 16.65
C ILE A 295 -25.51 -7.68 17.34
N LYS A 296 -25.60 -7.75 18.67
CA LYS A 296 -24.85 -8.70 19.51
C LYS A 296 -25.56 -10.05 19.47
N PHE A 297 -24.95 -11.08 18.87
CA PHE A 297 -25.45 -12.45 18.97
C PHE A 297 -24.74 -13.18 20.11
N GLU A 298 -25.47 -13.48 21.19
CA GLU A 298 -25.00 -14.35 22.27
C GLU A 298 -25.41 -15.80 21.96
N HIS A 299 -24.40 -16.67 21.89
CA HIS A 299 -24.46 -18.14 21.85
C HIS A 299 -25.12 -18.84 20.64
N ILE A 300 -24.30 -19.58 19.87
CA ILE A 300 -24.76 -20.74 19.09
C ILE A 300 -23.87 -21.94 19.44
N VAL A 301 -24.47 -22.92 20.11
CA VAL A 301 -23.93 -24.27 20.28
C VAL A 301 -24.28 -25.06 19.02
N LEU A 302 -23.30 -25.55 18.28
CA LEU A 302 -23.54 -26.43 17.14
C LEU A 302 -23.64 -27.87 17.65
N ASN A 303 -24.81 -28.49 17.42
CA ASN A 303 -25.05 -29.89 17.72
C ASN A 303 -24.52 -30.75 16.57
N GLU A 304 -23.57 -31.64 16.86
CA GLU A 304 -22.99 -32.60 15.93
C GLU A 304 -24.01 -33.72 15.65
N SER A 305 -24.86 -33.54 14.65
CA SER A 305 -25.59 -34.67 14.08
C SER A 305 -25.98 -34.36 12.65
N ASN A 306 -25.45 -35.18 11.74
CA ASN A 306 -25.68 -35.28 10.30
C ASN A 306 -24.66 -34.57 9.40
N MET A 307 -23.45 -35.12 9.35
CA MET A 307 -22.68 -35.22 8.10
C MET A 307 -22.63 -36.69 7.68
N ILE A 308 -23.34 -37.02 6.60
CA ILE A 308 -22.93 -38.01 5.59
C ILE A 308 -22.63 -37.20 4.34
#